data_AF-A0A173TAR8-F1
#
_entry.id   AF-A0A173TAR8-F1
#
_cell.length_a   1.000
_cell.length_b   1.000
_cell.length_c   1.000
_cell.angle_alpha   90.00
_cell.angle_beta   90.00
_cell.angle_gamma   90.00
#
_symmetry.space_group_name_H-M   'P 1'
#
loop_
_entity.id
_entity.type
_entity.pdbx_description
1 polymer ?
#
loop_
_entity_poly.entity_id
_entity_poly.type
_entity_poly.pdbx_seq_one_letter_code
_entity_poly.pdbx_strand_id
1 'polypeptide(L)'
;MNIGYKVGELIYDANIYDGLNTYLSDLQFYKKWLPKNKEAEILELCCGTGRLTIPIAKDGYSICGVDYTPSMLEQAKMKAIEAELVIDFIEADIRMLDLQEKFDLIFIPFNSIHHLYRNEDLFNALGCVRNHLKAGGLFLLDCFNPNIQYIVESEKVQAVIAEYTTDDGRDVLIKQTMRYESTTQINRIEWHYFINGEFHSYEKIQNQR
;
A
#
# COMPACT_ATOMS: atom_id res chain seq x y z
N MET A 1 11.14 22.55 -4.96
CA MET A 1 10.98 22.42 -6.42
C MET A 1 9.88 21.41 -6.66
N ASN A 2 8.79 21.85 -7.30
CA ASN A 2 7.65 20.99 -7.60
C ASN A 2 7.97 20.25 -8.91
N ILE A 3 8.72 19.15 -8.80
CA ILE A 3 9.06 18.31 -9.94
C ILE A 3 7.88 17.36 -10.08
N GLY A 4 7.20 17.36 -11.22
CA GLY A 4 5.98 16.60 -11.50
C GLY A 4 6.14 15.08 -11.49
N TYR A 5 6.59 14.52 -10.37
CA TYR A 5 6.52 13.10 -10.06
C TYR A 5 5.06 12.79 -9.73
N LYS A 6 4.36 12.20 -10.68
CA LYS A 6 3.05 11.59 -10.46
C LYS A 6 3.25 10.08 -10.53
N VAL A 7 2.68 9.39 -9.55
CA VAL A 7 2.43 7.96 -9.61
C VAL A 7 1.52 7.71 -10.81
N GLY A 8 1.81 6.69 -11.62
CA GLY A 8 1.01 6.38 -12.80
C GLY A 8 -0.36 5.84 -12.39
N GLU A 9 -1.37 6.01 -13.24
CA GLU A 9 -2.74 5.51 -12.95
C GLU A 9 -2.79 3.97 -12.79
N LEU A 10 -1.84 3.23 -13.40
CA LEU A 10 -1.80 1.77 -13.35
C LEU A 10 -1.52 1.19 -11.97
N ILE A 11 -0.83 1.91 -11.07
CA ILE A 11 -0.62 1.40 -9.71
C ILE A 11 -1.95 1.27 -8.95
N TYR A 12 -2.95 2.05 -9.38
CA TYR A 12 -4.29 2.10 -8.81
C TYR A 12 -5.24 1.11 -9.50
N ASP A 13 -4.78 0.37 -10.52
CA ASP A 13 -5.54 -0.72 -11.10
C ASP A 13 -5.45 -1.95 -10.19
N ALA A 14 -6.59 -2.37 -9.64
CA ALA A 14 -6.65 -3.41 -8.63
C ALA A 14 -6.16 -4.78 -9.14
N ASN A 15 -6.44 -5.12 -10.40
CA ASN A 15 -6.02 -6.38 -11.01
C ASN A 15 -4.50 -6.41 -11.25
N ILE A 16 -3.93 -5.27 -11.69
CA ILE A 16 -2.48 -5.12 -11.82
C ILE A 16 -1.82 -5.18 -10.45
N TYR A 17 -2.37 -4.48 -9.46
CA TYR A 17 -1.89 -4.51 -8.08
C TYR A 17 -1.89 -5.91 -7.49
N ASP A 18 -2.99 -6.65 -7.63
CA ASP A 18 -3.12 -8.02 -7.11
C ASP A 18 -2.14 -8.99 -7.75
N GLY A 19 -1.99 -8.93 -9.08
CA GLY A 19 -1.05 -9.78 -9.79
C GLY A 19 0.41 -9.52 -9.40
N LEU A 20 0.76 -8.27 -9.08
CA LEU A 20 2.09 -7.91 -8.60
C LEU A 20 2.31 -8.29 -7.12
N ASN A 21 1.31 -8.08 -6.27
CA ASN A 21 1.45 -8.10 -4.81
C ASN A 21 0.83 -9.34 -4.17
N THR A 22 1.36 -10.51 -4.55
CA THR A 22 0.86 -11.82 -4.06
C THR A 22 1.48 -12.26 -2.73
N TYR A 23 2.53 -11.58 -2.25
CA TYR A 23 3.23 -11.95 -1.03
C TYR A 23 2.52 -11.47 0.24
N LEU A 24 2.49 -12.33 1.27
CA LEU A 24 1.91 -12.07 2.59
C LEU A 24 2.94 -12.20 3.72
N SER A 25 4.22 -11.95 3.44
CA SER A 25 5.29 -12.09 4.42
C SER A 25 5.16 -11.12 5.60
N ASP A 26 4.61 -9.93 5.35
CA ASP A 26 4.30 -8.88 6.32
C ASP A 26 3.08 -9.20 7.19
N LEU A 27 2.10 -9.99 6.70
CA LEU A 27 0.92 -10.39 7.48
C LEU A 27 1.28 -11.00 8.84
N GLN A 28 2.34 -11.82 8.89
CA GLN A 28 2.79 -12.44 10.14
C GLN A 28 3.38 -11.45 11.13
N PHE A 29 3.92 -10.32 10.66
CA PHE A 29 4.33 -9.24 11.54
C PHE A 29 3.11 -8.60 12.21
N TYR A 30 2.11 -8.20 11.44
CA TYR A 30 0.89 -7.57 11.98
C TYR A 30 0.10 -8.53 12.88
N LYS A 31 0.01 -9.81 12.52
CA LYS A 31 -0.66 -10.84 13.33
C LYS A 31 -0.09 -10.97 14.75
N LYS A 32 1.20 -10.71 14.97
CA LYS A 32 1.81 -10.74 16.32
C LYS A 32 1.30 -9.66 17.26
N TRP A 33 0.79 -8.57 16.70
CA TRP A 33 0.31 -7.41 17.44
C TRP A 33 -1.21 -7.34 17.52
N LEU A 34 -1.92 -8.29 16.91
CA LEU A 34 -3.37 -8.33 17.03
C LEU A 34 -3.77 -8.50 18.49
N PRO A 35 -4.81 -7.77 18.97
CA PRO A 35 -5.30 -7.91 20.32
C PRO A 35 -5.70 -9.37 20.63
N LYS A 36 -5.52 -9.77 21.89
CA LYS A 36 -5.98 -11.11 22.34
C LYS A 36 -7.51 -11.22 22.32
N ASN A 37 -8.21 -10.09 22.55
CA ASN A 37 -9.65 -10.02 22.43
C ASN A 37 -10.04 -9.91 20.94
N LYS A 38 -10.90 -10.82 20.46
CA LYS A 38 -11.38 -10.83 19.08
C LYS A 38 -12.44 -9.75 18.79
N GLU A 39 -13.07 -9.24 19.84
CA GLU A 39 -13.99 -8.09 19.78
C GLU A 39 -13.25 -6.75 19.78
N ALA A 40 -11.92 -6.74 19.73
CA ALA A 40 -11.17 -5.51 19.59
C ALA A 40 -11.39 -4.92 18.19
N GLU A 41 -11.57 -3.60 18.14
CA GLU A 41 -11.82 -2.87 16.89
C GLU A 41 -10.49 -2.54 16.22
N ILE A 42 -10.36 -2.93 14.96
CA ILE A 42 -9.14 -2.79 14.18
C ILE A 42 -9.40 -1.95 12.94
N LEU A 43 -8.50 -1.03 12.63
CA LEU A 43 -8.54 -0.21 11.43
C LEU A 43 -7.24 -0.38 10.62
N GLU A 44 -7.38 -0.86 9.39
CA GLU A 44 -6.33 -0.81 8.39
C GLU A 44 -6.48 0.44 7.54
N LEU A 45 -5.47 1.30 7.55
CA LEU A 45 -5.38 2.48 6.69
C LEU A 45 -4.55 2.15 5.45
N CYS A 46 -5.00 2.63 4.28
CA CYS A 46 -4.46 2.26 2.97
C CYS A 46 -4.60 0.75 2.70
N CYS A 47 -5.81 0.21 2.89
CA CYS A 47 -6.06 -1.23 2.83
C CYS A 47 -5.96 -1.83 1.42
N GLY A 48 -5.96 -1.01 0.36
CA GLY A 48 -5.96 -1.45 -1.03
C GLY A 48 -7.04 -2.49 -1.29
N THR A 49 -6.66 -3.61 -1.92
CA THR A 49 -7.56 -4.74 -2.24
C THR A 49 -7.84 -5.68 -1.05
N GLY A 50 -7.57 -5.25 0.18
CA GLY A 50 -7.83 -6.01 1.40
C GLY A 50 -6.81 -7.13 1.68
N ARG A 51 -5.57 -7.00 1.18
CA ARG A 51 -4.51 -8.03 1.27
C ARG A 51 -4.25 -8.49 2.70
N LEU A 52 -4.28 -7.58 3.68
CA LEU A 52 -4.19 -7.92 5.11
C LEU A 52 -5.57 -7.92 5.80
N THR A 53 -6.47 -7.02 5.40
CA THR A 53 -7.81 -6.89 6.00
C THR A 53 -8.59 -8.20 5.99
N ILE A 54 -8.65 -8.84 4.81
CA ILE A 54 -9.43 -10.07 4.59
C ILE A 54 -8.89 -11.24 5.41
N PRO A 55 -7.59 -11.61 5.37
CA PRO A 55 -7.10 -12.71 6.19
C PRO A 55 -7.15 -12.41 7.70
N ILE A 56 -7.12 -11.15 8.13
CA ILE A 56 -7.33 -10.79 9.55
C ILE A 56 -8.80 -10.98 9.93
N ALA A 57 -9.75 -10.59 9.07
CA ALA A 57 -11.17 -10.86 9.27
C ALA A 57 -11.49 -12.36 9.30
N LYS A 58 -10.85 -13.18 8.44
CA LYS A 58 -10.97 -14.66 8.46
C LYS A 58 -10.53 -15.28 9.79
N ASP A 59 -9.61 -14.64 10.51
CA ASP A 59 -9.21 -15.05 11.85
C ASP A 59 -10.24 -14.67 12.94
N GLY A 60 -11.37 -14.06 12.57
CA GLY A 60 -12.47 -13.69 13.46
C GLY A 60 -12.32 -12.35 14.17
N TYR A 61 -11.51 -11.43 13.63
CA TYR A 61 -11.37 -10.06 14.17
C TYR A 61 -12.40 -9.10 13.57
N SER A 62 -12.86 -8.14 14.38
CA SER A 62 -13.54 -6.93 13.88
C SER A 62 -12.51 -5.99 13.25
N ILE A 63 -12.47 -5.93 11.92
CA ILE A 63 -11.55 -5.08 11.19
C ILE A 63 -12.27 -4.35 10.06
N CYS A 64 -11.99 -3.06 9.91
CA CYS A 64 -12.39 -2.25 8.77
C CYS A 64 -11.15 -1.79 7.97
N GLY A 65 -11.35 -1.53 6.68
CA GLY A 65 -10.31 -1.06 5.77
C GLY A 65 -10.67 0.30 5.17
N VAL A 66 -9.74 1.26 5.21
CA VAL A 66 -9.85 2.56 4.54
C VAL A 66 -8.86 2.62 3.39
N ASP A 67 -9.33 3.01 2.21
CA ASP A 67 -8.46 3.39 1.09
C ASP A 67 -9.07 4.58 0.35
N TYR A 68 -8.26 5.35 -0.39
CA TYR A 68 -8.76 6.46 -1.19
C TYR A 68 -9.13 6.02 -2.63
N THR A 69 -8.72 4.81 -3.03
CA THR A 69 -8.76 4.34 -4.41
C THR A 69 -10.02 3.50 -4.67
N PRO A 70 -10.99 3.97 -5.48
CA PRO A 70 -12.26 3.26 -5.65
C PRO A 70 -12.13 1.84 -6.24
N SER A 71 -11.28 1.66 -7.24
CA SER A 71 -11.01 0.36 -7.88
C SER A 71 -10.46 -0.67 -6.90
N MET A 72 -9.59 -0.25 -5.97
CA MET A 72 -9.02 -1.12 -4.95
C MET A 72 -10.11 -1.60 -3.97
N LEU A 73 -10.98 -0.69 -3.54
CA LEU A 73 -12.09 -1.01 -2.63
C LEU A 73 -13.15 -1.88 -3.30
N GLU A 74 -13.43 -1.68 -4.59
CA GLU A 74 -14.32 -2.55 -5.35
C GLU A 74 -13.81 -4.00 -5.34
N GLN A 75 -12.53 -4.18 -5.67
CA GLN A 75 -11.88 -5.48 -5.62
C GLN A 75 -11.83 -6.09 -4.21
N ALA A 76 -11.58 -5.27 -3.19
CA ALA A 76 -11.58 -5.72 -1.79
C ALA A 76 -12.97 -6.23 -1.37
N LYS A 77 -14.04 -5.50 -1.74
CA LYS A 77 -15.44 -5.88 -1.48
C LYS A 77 -15.80 -7.18 -2.19
N MET A 78 -15.42 -7.33 -3.46
CA MET A 78 -15.64 -8.58 -4.21
C MET A 78 -15.01 -9.78 -3.52
N LYS A 79 -13.73 -9.69 -3.15
CA LYS A 79 -13.01 -10.77 -2.43
C LYS A 79 -13.60 -11.08 -1.06
N ALA A 80 -14.10 -10.07 -0.34
CA ALA A 80 -14.77 -10.28 0.93
C ALA A 80 -16.10 -11.01 0.78
N ILE A 81 -16.90 -10.67 -0.25
CA ILE A 81 -18.14 -11.38 -0.58
C ILE A 81 -17.84 -12.84 -0.93
N GLU A 82 -16.86 -13.10 -1.77
CA GLU A 82 -16.43 -14.46 -2.15
C GLU A 82 -15.94 -15.27 -0.94
N ALA A 83 -15.35 -14.60 0.04
CA ALA A 83 -14.90 -15.20 1.29
C ALA A 83 -16.01 -15.32 2.35
N GLU A 84 -17.24 -14.92 2.06
CA GLU A 84 -18.39 -14.87 2.99
C GLU A 84 -18.11 -14.03 4.25
N LEU A 85 -17.36 -12.93 4.09
CA LEU A 85 -17.01 -12.01 5.17
C LEU A 85 -17.79 -10.71 5.07
N VAL A 86 -18.16 -10.17 6.24
CA VAL A 86 -18.71 -8.82 6.37
C VAL A 86 -17.59 -7.92 6.86
N ILE A 87 -17.12 -7.03 5.99
CA ILE A 87 -16.02 -6.09 6.25
C ILE A 87 -16.44 -4.72 5.74
N ASP A 88 -16.26 -3.70 6.58
CA ASP A 88 -16.48 -2.31 6.18
C ASP A 88 -15.25 -1.78 5.44
N PHE A 89 -15.41 -1.58 4.13
CA PHE A 89 -14.42 -0.95 3.25
C PHE A 89 -14.87 0.47 2.89
N ILE A 90 -14.10 1.45 3.36
CA ILE A 90 -14.47 2.86 3.40
C ILE A 90 -13.58 3.65 2.44
N GLU A 91 -14.21 4.40 1.54
CA GLU A 91 -13.51 5.33 0.64
C GLU A 91 -13.25 6.65 1.36
N ALA A 92 -11.99 6.91 1.73
CA ALA A 92 -11.62 8.15 2.39
C ALA A 92 -10.13 8.50 2.25
N ASP A 93 -9.85 9.79 2.33
CA ASP A 93 -8.49 10.31 2.46
C ASP A 93 -8.06 10.28 3.94
N ILE A 94 -6.99 9.54 4.25
CA ILE A 94 -6.49 9.35 5.61
C ILE A 94 -6.02 10.66 6.27
N ARG A 95 -5.79 11.74 5.49
CA ARG A 95 -5.40 13.06 6.00
C ARG A 95 -6.58 13.85 6.60
N MET A 96 -7.81 13.46 6.28
CA MET A 96 -9.03 14.14 6.71
C MET A 96 -10.07 13.14 7.25
N LEU A 97 -9.63 11.93 7.60
CA LEU A 97 -10.50 10.86 8.08
C LEU A 97 -11.19 11.27 9.38
N ASP A 98 -12.50 11.04 9.43
CA ASP A 98 -13.33 11.20 10.62
C ASP A 98 -14.48 10.18 10.62
N LEU A 99 -14.25 9.02 11.25
CA LEU A 99 -15.21 7.92 11.34
C LEU A 99 -16.14 8.05 12.56
N GLN A 100 -15.87 9.01 13.46
CA GLN A 100 -16.54 9.10 14.78
C GLN A 100 -16.39 7.83 15.66
N GLU A 101 -15.44 6.96 15.32
CA GLU A 101 -15.16 5.70 16.00
C GLU A 101 -13.72 5.68 16.55
N LYS A 102 -13.47 4.74 17.48
CA LYS A 102 -12.16 4.54 18.09
C LYS A 102 -11.74 3.10 17.98
N PHE A 103 -10.44 2.86 17.75
CA PHE A 103 -9.87 1.55 17.49
C PHE A 103 -8.82 1.16 18.54
N ASP A 104 -8.75 -0.13 18.83
CA ASP A 104 -7.74 -0.73 19.71
C ASP A 104 -6.40 -0.87 18.98
N LEU A 105 -6.45 -1.13 17.67
CA LEU A 105 -5.28 -1.23 16.80
C LEU A 105 -5.54 -0.48 15.49
N ILE A 106 -4.63 0.42 15.13
CA ILE A 106 -4.59 1.05 13.80
C ILE A 106 -3.27 0.66 13.13
N PHE A 107 -3.28 0.35 11.84
CA PHE A 107 -2.02 0.16 11.13
C PHE A 107 -2.03 0.63 9.68
N ILE A 108 -0.84 1.01 9.19
CA ILE A 108 -0.55 1.32 7.78
C ILE A 108 0.53 0.34 7.30
N PRO A 109 0.19 -0.64 6.45
CA PRO A 109 1.15 -1.60 5.93
C PRO A 109 1.76 -1.18 4.60
N PHE A 110 2.75 -1.96 4.18
CA PHE A 110 3.29 -1.99 2.82
C PHE A 110 3.87 -0.65 2.34
N ASN A 111 4.52 0.07 3.25
CA ASN A 111 5.15 1.37 3.05
C ASN A 111 4.19 2.47 2.57
N SER A 112 2.87 2.27 2.72
CA SER A 112 1.84 3.16 2.17
C SER A 112 1.94 4.59 2.69
N ILE A 113 2.59 4.78 3.85
CA ILE A 113 2.87 6.10 4.41
C ILE A 113 3.69 6.99 3.46
N HIS A 114 4.50 6.40 2.56
CA HIS A 114 5.34 7.13 1.62
C HIS A 114 4.57 7.77 0.45
N HIS A 115 3.27 7.50 0.32
CA HIS A 115 2.40 8.24 -0.61
C HIS A 115 2.03 9.64 -0.09
N LEU A 116 2.42 10.00 1.14
CA LEU A 116 2.30 11.35 1.70
C LEU A 116 3.57 12.16 1.42
N TYR A 117 3.57 12.88 0.29
CA TYR A 117 4.78 13.58 -0.22
C TYR A 117 5.17 14.85 0.54
N ARG A 118 4.33 15.31 1.50
CA ARG A 118 4.59 16.53 2.28
C ARG A 118 4.49 16.19 3.76
N ASN A 119 5.37 16.80 4.56
CA ASN A 119 5.33 16.66 6.02
C ASN A 119 3.96 17.08 6.60
N GLU A 120 3.32 18.09 6.01
CA GLU A 120 1.97 18.52 6.40
C GLU A 120 0.93 17.40 6.22
N ASP A 121 0.98 16.68 5.09
CA ASP A 121 0.11 15.53 4.83
C ASP A 121 0.36 14.40 5.84
N LEU A 122 1.63 14.13 6.15
CA LEU A 122 2.02 13.15 7.18
C LEU A 122 1.50 13.55 8.57
N PHE A 123 1.65 14.80 8.98
CA PHE A 123 1.16 15.27 10.27
C PHE A 123 -0.36 15.24 10.36
N ASN A 124 -1.06 15.55 9.27
CA ASN A 124 -2.52 15.44 9.21
C ASN A 124 -2.97 13.98 9.38
N ALA A 125 -2.36 13.04 8.65
CA ALA A 125 -2.66 11.61 8.79
C ALA A 125 -2.38 11.08 10.19
N LEU A 126 -1.23 11.42 10.79
CA LEU A 126 -0.91 11.05 12.18
C LEU A 126 -1.86 11.70 13.19
N GLY A 127 -2.34 12.91 12.91
CA GLY A 127 -3.40 13.59 13.65
C GLY A 127 -4.71 12.80 13.63
N CYS A 128 -5.14 12.35 12.45
CA CYS A 128 -6.29 11.47 12.28
C CYS A 128 -6.11 10.15 13.03
N VAL A 129 -4.96 9.48 12.91
CA VAL A 129 -4.66 8.26 13.68
C VAL A 129 -4.82 8.48 15.18
N ARG A 130 -4.19 9.54 15.73
CA ARG A 130 -4.32 9.89 17.14
C ARG A 130 -5.78 10.13 17.54
N ASN A 131 -6.55 10.77 16.68
CA ASN A 131 -7.97 11.04 16.91
C ASN A 131 -8.86 9.80 16.79
N HIS A 132 -8.39 8.70 16.20
CA HIS A 132 -9.14 7.44 16.11
C HIS A 132 -8.61 6.36 17.05
N LEU A 133 -7.49 6.60 17.75
CA LEU A 133 -6.93 5.62 18.67
C LEU A 133 -7.64 5.66 20.03
N LYS A 134 -8.01 4.50 20.57
CA LYS A 134 -8.45 4.36 21.98
C LYS A 134 -7.30 4.68 22.93
N ALA A 135 -7.64 5.07 24.16
CA ALA A 135 -6.63 5.19 25.22
C ALA A 135 -5.97 3.82 25.47
N GLY A 136 -4.64 3.76 25.34
CA GLY A 136 -3.89 2.49 25.41
C GLY A 136 -3.91 1.65 24.14
N GLY A 137 -4.54 2.12 23.06
CA GLY A 137 -4.49 1.50 21.75
C GLY A 137 -3.10 1.58 21.12
N LEU A 138 -2.86 0.76 20.11
CA LEU A 138 -1.59 0.67 19.40
C LEU A 138 -1.70 1.18 17.97
N PHE A 139 -0.68 1.90 17.52
CA PHE A 139 -0.52 2.26 16.11
C PHE A 139 0.76 1.65 15.56
N LEU A 140 0.66 0.97 14.41
CA LEU A 140 1.78 0.35 13.71
C LEU A 140 1.90 0.87 12.29
N LEU A 141 3.13 1.08 11.83
CA LEU A 141 3.42 1.26 10.42
C LEU A 141 4.73 0.58 10.07
N ASP A 142 4.86 0.16 8.82
CA ASP A 142 6.15 -0.15 8.23
C ASP A 142 6.58 0.99 7.29
N CYS A 143 7.89 1.11 7.10
CA CYS A 143 8.44 2.07 6.17
C CYS A 143 9.74 1.54 5.58
N PHE A 144 9.99 1.92 4.34
CA PHE A 144 11.17 1.47 3.61
C PHE A 144 12.44 2.00 4.28
N ASN A 145 13.35 1.08 4.64
CA ASN A 145 14.67 1.41 5.16
C ASN A 145 15.73 1.20 4.06
N PRO A 146 16.28 2.25 3.43
CA PRO A 146 17.15 2.11 2.26
C PRO A 146 18.50 1.46 2.59
N ASN A 147 18.83 0.35 1.90
CA ASN A 147 20.17 -0.24 1.92
C ASN A 147 21.04 0.31 0.77
N ILE A 148 22.13 0.99 1.12
CA ILE A 148 23.04 1.68 0.19
C ILE A 148 23.69 0.73 -0.83
N GLN A 149 24.11 -0.46 -0.41
CA GLN A 149 24.81 -1.40 -1.31
C GLN A 149 23.91 -1.84 -2.45
N TYR A 150 22.65 -2.17 -2.14
CA TYR A 150 21.65 -2.54 -3.12
C TYR A 150 21.34 -1.41 -4.13
N ILE A 151 21.28 -0.16 -3.64
CA ILE A 151 20.94 0.99 -4.48
C ILE A 151 22.05 1.30 -5.50
N VAL A 152 23.32 1.19 -5.10
CA VAL A 152 24.47 1.55 -5.96
C VAL A 152 24.76 0.47 -7.01
N GLU A 153 24.55 -0.81 -6.69
CA GLU A 153 24.87 -1.90 -7.62
C GLU A 153 23.85 -2.04 -8.77
N SER A 154 22.62 -1.57 -8.58
CA SER A 154 21.50 -1.72 -9.51
C SER A 154 21.47 -0.70 -10.67
N GLU A 155 22.45 0.22 -10.74
CA GLU A 155 22.38 1.47 -11.52
C GLU A 155 22.41 1.35 -13.06
N LYS A 156 22.61 0.17 -13.66
CA LYS A 156 23.22 0.14 -15.01
C LYS A 156 22.45 -0.56 -16.12
N VAL A 157 21.35 -1.27 -15.83
CA VAL A 157 20.58 -1.99 -16.86
C VAL A 157 19.09 -1.97 -16.56
N GLN A 158 18.26 -1.79 -17.59
CA GLN A 158 16.82 -2.01 -17.48
C GLN A 158 16.58 -3.52 -17.24
N ALA A 159 15.95 -3.87 -16.12
CA ALA A 159 15.70 -5.26 -15.74
C ALA A 159 14.20 -5.56 -15.73
N VAL A 160 13.82 -6.79 -16.08
CA VAL A 160 12.45 -7.28 -15.85
C VAL A 160 12.29 -7.51 -14.35
N ILE A 161 11.27 -6.89 -13.75
CA ILE A 161 10.98 -7.03 -12.31
C ILE A 161 9.68 -7.77 -12.03
N ALA A 162 8.77 -7.85 -13.01
CA ALA A 162 7.56 -8.64 -12.93
C ALA A 162 7.07 -9.02 -14.33
N GLU A 163 6.57 -10.24 -14.46
CA GLU A 163 5.88 -10.76 -15.63
C GLU A 163 4.77 -11.70 -15.14
N TYR A 164 3.52 -11.36 -15.41
CA TYR A 164 2.35 -12.09 -14.91
C TYR A 164 1.10 -11.80 -15.74
N THR A 165 0.07 -12.63 -15.60
CA THR A 165 -1.24 -12.42 -16.18
C THR A 165 -2.21 -12.04 -15.07
N THR A 166 -2.98 -10.97 -15.25
CA THR A 166 -4.01 -10.52 -14.31
C THR A 166 -5.26 -11.41 -14.38
N ASP A 167 -6.11 -11.36 -13.35
CA ASP A 167 -7.36 -12.14 -13.30
C ASP A 167 -8.35 -11.75 -14.41
N ASP A 168 -8.27 -10.51 -14.93
CA ASP A 168 -9.04 -10.05 -16.10
C ASP A 168 -8.37 -10.35 -17.45
N GLY A 169 -7.28 -11.14 -17.45
CA GLY A 169 -6.68 -11.72 -18.65
C GLY A 169 -5.69 -10.83 -19.39
N ARG A 170 -5.11 -9.81 -18.74
CA ARG A 170 -4.06 -8.96 -19.33
C ARG A 170 -2.68 -9.52 -19.00
N ASP A 171 -1.82 -9.65 -19.99
CA ASP A 171 -0.42 -9.98 -19.78
C ASP A 171 0.36 -8.71 -19.43
N VAL A 172 0.95 -8.66 -18.24
CA VAL A 172 1.67 -7.52 -17.69
C VAL A 172 3.15 -7.83 -17.61
N LEU A 173 3.96 -6.95 -18.19
CA LEU A 173 5.42 -6.97 -18.05
C LEU A 173 5.88 -5.62 -17.52
N ILE A 174 6.59 -5.63 -16.39
CA ILE A 174 7.16 -4.44 -15.76
C ILE A 174 8.67 -4.50 -15.84
N LYS A 175 9.27 -3.47 -16.46
CA LYS A 175 10.72 -3.28 -16.50
C LYS A 175 11.13 -2.10 -15.66
N GLN A 176 12.15 -2.26 -14.85
CA GLN A 176 12.68 -1.22 -13.99
C GLN A 176 14.02 -0.69 -14.48
N THR A 177 14.18 0.63 -14.41
CA THR A 177 15.47 1.32 -14.49
C THR A 177 15.72 2.05 -13.18
N MET A 178 16.92 1.93 -12.61
CA MET A 178 17.32 2.64 -11.40
C MET A 178 18.47 3.59 -11.71
N ARG A 179 18.41 4.80 -11.18
CA ARG A 179 19.49 5.78 -11.25
C ARG A 179 19.64 6.42 -9.89
N TYR A 180 20.75 6.12 -9.22
CA TYR A 180 21.09 6.75 -7.96
C TYR A 180 21.87 8.04 -8.21
N GLU A 181 21.50 9.10 -7.48
CA GLU A 181 22.18 10.39 -7.51
C GLU A 181 22.89 10.58 -6.17
N SER A 182 24.19 10.30 -6.15
CA SER A 182 25.00 10.28 -4.92
C SER A 182 25.09 11.64 -4.22
N THR A 183 24.98 12.75 -4.96
CA THR A 183 25.03 14.12 -4.42
C THR A 183 23.77 14.48 -3.63
N THR A 184 22.60 14.10 -4.13
CA THR A 184 21.32 14.39 -3.50
C THR A 184 20.83 13.23 -2.62
N GLN A 185 21.52 12.08 -2.66
CA GLN A 185 21.11 10.83 -2.01
C GLN A 185 19.72 10.37 -2.46
N ILE A 186 19.36 10.69 -3.70
CA ILE A 186 18.08 10.35 -4.30
C ILE A 186 18.26 9.12 -5.18
N ASN A 187 17.47 8.09 -4.93
CA ASN A 187 17.30 7.02 -5.90
C ASN A 187 16.08 7.30 -6.79
N ARG A 188 16.30 7.42 -8.10
CA ARG A 188 15.23 7.57 -9.09
C ARG A 188 14.96 6.23 -9.73
N ILE A 189 13.71 5.79 -9.66
CA ILE A 189 13.26 4.52 -10.19
C ILE A 189 12.24 4.82 -11.30
N GLU A 190 12.41 4.20 -12.45
CA GLU A 190 11.44 4.25 -13.55
C GLU A 190 10.90 2.85 -13.81
N TRP A 191 9.59 2.67 -13.72
CA TRP A 191 8.91 1.43 -14.08
C TRP A 191 8.24 1.61 -15.43
N HIS A 192 8.54 0.73 -16.38
CA HIS A 192 7.97 0.72 -17.73
C HIS A 192 7.00 -0.45 -17.82
N TYR A 193 5.73 -0.14 -18.06
CA TYR A 193 4.64 -1.10 -18.16
C TYR A 193 4.39 -1.46 -19.61
N PHE A 194 4.32 -2.76 -19.87
CA PHE A 194 3.89 -3.33 -21.14
C PHE A 194 2.66 -4.19 -20.86
N ILE A 195 1.59 -3.97 -21.63
CA ILE A 195 0.32 -4.69 -21.51
C ILE A 195 0.06 -5.41 -22.84
N ASN A 196 -0.14 -6.73 -22.80
CA ASN A 196 -0.34 -7.58 -23.96
C ASN A 196 0.77 -7.41 -25.03
N GLY A 197 2.01 -7.23 -24.57
CA GLY A 197 3.19 -7.05 -25.43
C GLY A 197 3.42 -5.62 -25.94
N GLU A 198 2.51 -4.69 -25.72
CA GLU A 198 2.64 -3.28 -26.16
C GLU A 198 3.06 -2.36 -25.01
N PHE A 199 3.93 -1.40 -25.29
CA PHE A 199 4.29 -0.37 -24.29
C PHE A 199 3.06 0.48 -23.97
N HIS A 200 2.73 0.57 -22.68
CA HIS A 200 1.58 1.34 -22.22
C HIS A 200 2.00 2.68 -21.61
N SER A 201 2.86 2.65 -20.58
CA SER A 201 3.26 3.85 -19.85
C SER A 201 4.52 3.62 -19.02
N TYR A 202 5.05 4.71 -18.46
CA TYR A 202 6.10 4.63 -17.43
C TYR A 202 5.68 5.40 -16.18
N GLU A 203 6.22 4.98 -15.04
CA GLU A 203 6.03 5.60 -13.73
C GLU A 203 7.37 6.03 -13.15
N LYS A 204 7.39 7.18 -12.48
CA LYS A 204 8.60 7.70 -11.82
C LYS A 204 8.42 7.68 -10.31
N ILE A 205 9.19 6.83 -9.66
CA ILE A 205 9.22 6.69 -8.21
C ILE A 205 10.52 7.33 -7.69
N GLN A 206 10.42 8.00 -6.54
CA GLN A 206 11.56 8.61 -5.89
C GLN A 206 11.66 8.14 -4.44
N ASN A 207 12.78 7.51 -4.09
CA ASN A 207 13.10 7.20 -2.71
C ASN A 207 14.17 8.20 -2.24
N GLN A 208 13.84 8.99 -1.23
CA GLN A 208 14.75 9.89 -0.54
C GLN A 208 15.08 9.30 0.84
N ARG A 209 16.23 9.70 1.37
CA ARG A 209 16.65 9.40 2.75
C ARG A 209 15.76 10.10 3.78
#